data_AF-L9LZJ4-F1
#
_entry.id   AF-L9LZJ4-F1
#
_cell.length_a   1.000
_cell.length_b   1.000
_cell.length_c   1.000
_cell.angle_alpha   90.00
_cell.angle_beta   90.00
_cell.angle_gamma   90.00
#
_symmetry.space_group_name_H-M   'P 1'
#
loop_
_entity.id
_entity.type
_entity.pdbx_description
1 polymer ?
#
loop_
_entity_poly.entity_id
_entity_poly.type
_entity_poly.pdbx_seq_one_letter_code
_entity_poly.pdbx_strand_id
1 'polypeptide(L)' 'MIIPVDHVGISQALVSKFSDSKDAIQYLSALSFGCRKIVMRNIKDYKFAEISVVSPSFFVE' A
#
# COMPACT_ATOMS: atom_id res chain seq x y z
N MET A 1 -14.17 -6.12 3.17
CA MET A 1 -13.36 -7.29 2.76
C MET A 1 -11.99 -7.12 3.38
N ILE A 2 -11.42 -8.18 3.95
CA ILE A 2 -10.07 -8.18 4.52
C ILE A 2 -9.17 -8.93 3.53
N ILE A 3 -8.07 -8.29 3.11
CA ILE A 3 -7.09 -8.91 2.21
C ILE A 3 -6.07 -9.66 3.08
N PRO A 4 -5.84 -10.96 2.87
CA PRO A 4 -4.83 -11.69 3.61
C PRO A 4 -3.43 -11.25 3.20
N VAL A 5 -2.52 -11.25 4.16
CA VAL A 5 -1.09 -11.08 3.89
C VAL A 5 -0.49 -12.47 3.69
N ASP A 6 0.16 -12.70 2.55
CA ASP A 6 0.86 -13.95 2.28
C ASP A 6 2.38 -13.81 2.43
N HIS A 7 3.07 -14.94 2.43
CA HIS A 7 4.52 -15.01 2.56
C HIS A 7 5.26 -14.27 1.44
N VAL A 8 4.70 -14.25 0.22
CA VAL A 8 5.30 -13.58 -0.94
C VAL A 8 5.29 -12.06 -0.73
N GLY A 9 4.16 -11.51 -0.31
CA GLY A 9 4.01 -10.10 0.02
C GLY A 9 4.93 -9.69 1.17
N ILE A 10 5.12 -10.55 2.18
CA ILE A 10 6.07 -10.29 3.27
C ILE A 10 7.52 -10.27 2.75
N SER A 11 7.92 -11.28 1.96
CA SER A 11 9.27 -11.33 1.39
C SER A 11 9.55 -10.13 0.49
N GLN A 12 8.59 -9.71 -0.32
CA GLN A 12 8.69 -8.50 -1.15
C GLN A 12 8.76 -7.23 -0.30
N ALA A 13 8.02 -7.16 0.81
CA ALA A 13 8.02 -6.00 1.70
C ALA A 13 9.41 -5.79 2.34
N LEU A 14 10.05 -6.89 2.74
CA LEU A 14 11.38 -6.88 3.37
C LEU A 14 12.48 -6.30 2.48
N VAL A 15 12.38 -6.49 1.16
CA VAL A 15 13.35 -5.98 0.17
C VAL A 15 12.87 -4.72 -0.56
N SER A 16 11.73 -4.17 -0.13
CA SER A 16 11.11 -3.02 -0.78
C SER A 16 11.82 -1.70 -0.43
N LYS A 17 11.49 -0.63 -1.16
CA LYS A 17 12.01 0.72 -0.94
C LYS A 17 11.24 1.50 0.13
N PHE A 18 10.24 0.89 0.76
CA PHE A 18 9.46 1.52 1.82
C PHE A 18 10.29 1.58 3.10
N SER A 19 10.26 2.73 3.77
CA SER A 19 10.93 2.93 5.06
C SER A 19 10.16 2.30 6.23
N ASP A 20 8.83 2.15 6.07
CA ASP A 20 7.96 1.53 7.07
C ASP A 20 7.49 0.16 6.58
N SER A 21 7.64 -0.86 7.43
CA SER A 21 7.30 -2.24 7.08
C SER A 21 5.80 -2.48 6.95
N LYS A 22 4.95 -1.73 7.68
CA LYS A 22 3.50 -1.86 7.57
C LYS A 22 3.00 -1.28 6.26
N ASP A 23 3.55 -0.13 5.84
CA ASP A 23 3.23 0.47 4.55
C ASP A 23 3.65 -0.43 3.39
N ALA A 24 4.82 -1.06 3.48
CA ALA A 24 5.29 -2.03 2.50
C ALA A 24 4.32 -3.21 2.34
N ILE A 25 3.94 -3.83 3.46
CA ILE A 25 3.02 -4.98 3.49
C ILE A 25 1.64 -4.59 2.97
N GLN A 26 1.11 -3.44 3.41
CA GLN A 26 -0.19 -2.93 2.96
C GLN A 26 -0.19 -2.67 1.46
N TYR A 27 0.84 -2.00 0.94
CA TYR A 27 1.01 -1.73 -0.48
C TYR A 27 1.03 -3.01 -1.30
N LEU A 28 1.86 -3.99 -0.92
CA LEU A 28 2.01 -5.24 -1.66
C LEU A 28 0.76 -6.09 -1.61
N SER A 29 0.07 -6.13 -0.47
CA SER A 29 -1.22 -6.83 -0.36
C SER A 29 -2.28 -6.20 -1.27
N ALA A 30 -2.33 -4.87 -1.31
CA ALA A 30 -3.23 -4.15 -2.21
C ALA A 30 -2.86 -4.38 -3.69
N LEU A 31 -1.57 -4.43 -4.02
CA LEU A 31 -1.07 -4.67 -5.37
C LEU A 31 -1.46 -6.06 -5.87
N SER A 32 -1.17 -7.09 -5.07
CA SER A 32 -1.48 -8.48 -5.40
C SER A 32 -2.99 -8.74 -5.54
N PHE A 33 -3.82 -7.99 -4.80
CA PHE A 33 -5.27 -8.08 -4.91
C PHE A 33 -5.86 -7.28 -6.09
N GLY A 34 -5.04 -6.48 -6.78
CA GLY A 34 -5.50 -5.64 -7.89
C GLY A 34 -6.29 -4.39 -7.44
N CYS A 35 -6.01 -3.88 -6.24
CA CYS A 35 -6.60 -2.64 -5.77
C CYS A 35 -6.19 -1.47 -6.66
N ARG A 36 -7.16 -0.65 -7.08
CA ARG A 36 -6.92 0.50 -7.95
C ARG A 36 -6.41 1.73 -7.19
N LYS A 37 -6.80 1.85 -5.92
CA LYS A 37 -6.46 3.00 -5.07
C LYS A 37 -6.17 2.57 -3.64
N ILE A 38 -5.23 3.26 -2.99
CA ILE A 38 -5.00 3.21 -1.55
C ILE A 38 -5.36 4.57 -0.97
N VAL A 39 -6.14 4.60 0.10
CA VAL A 39 -6.47 5.83 0.82
C VAL A 39 -5.56 5.93 2.03
N MET A 40 -4.70 6.96 2.06
CA MET A 40 -3.70 7.14 3.11
C MET A 40 -3.46 8.61 3.44
N ARG A 41 -3.18 8.88 4.71
CA ARG A 41 -2.80 10.24 5.15
C ARG A 41 -1.38 10.61 4.73
N ASN A 42 -0.45 9.65 4.79
CA ASN A 42 0.95 9.90 4.45
C ASN A 42 1.31 9.41 3.03
N ILE A 43 0.80 10.12 2.03
CA ILE A 43 1.00 9.78 0.61
C ILE A 43 2.49 9.81 0.21
N LYS A 44 3.31 10.60 0.92
CA LYS A 44 4.74 10.80 0.62
C LYS A 44 5.57 9.51 0.71
N ASP A 45 5.15 8.58 1.58
CA ASP A 45 5.85 7.31 1.78
C ASP A 45 5.59 6.34 0.63
N TYR A 46 4.56 6.60 -0.17
CA TYR A 46 4.14 5.82 -1.32
C TYR A 46 4.66 6.40 -2.65
N LYS A 47 5.76 7.16 -2.61
CA LYS A 47 6.38 7.80 -3.79
C LYS A 47 6.76 6.84 -4.93
N PHE A 48 6.95 5.56 -4.63
CA PHE A 48 7.27 4.52 -5.62
C PHE A 48 6.09 3.57 -5.88
N ALA A 49 4.90 3.90 -5.38
CA ALA A 49 3.71 3.08 -5.57
C ALA A 49 3.20 3.19 -7.01
N GLU A 50 2.91 2.05 -7.61
CA GLU A 50 2.22 1.96 -8.90
C GLU A 50 0.71 2.14 -8.73
N ILE A 51 0.19 1.75 -7.56
CA ILE A 51 -1.20 1.96 -7.17
C ILE A 51 -1.40 3.45 -6.85
N SER A 52 -2.50 4.03 -7.34
CA SER A 52 -2.87 5.41 -7.03
C SER A 52 -3.11 5.59 -5.53
N VAL A 53 -2.33 6.44 -4.87
CA VAL A 53 -2.48 6.74 -3.44
C VAL A 53 -3.07 8.13 -3.26
N VAL A 54 -4.16 8.22 -2.50
CA VAL A 54 -4.96 9.45 -2.34
C VAL A 54 -5.24 9.77 -0.87
N SER A 55 -5.40 11.06 -0.57
CA SER A 55 -5.77 11.52 0.78
C SER A 55 -7.23 11.17 1.08
N PRO A 56 -7.59 10.82 2.33
CA PRO A 56 -8.98 10.70 2.75
C PRO A 56 -9.83 11.92 2.39
N SER A 57 -9.25 13.12 2.43
CA SER A 57 -9.92 14.38 2.08
C SER A 57 -10.55 14.39 0.68
N PHE A 58 -10.08 13.53 -0.24
CA PHE A 58 -10.67 13.39 -1.57
C PHE A 58 -12.10 12.83 -1.57
N PHE A 59 -12.54 12.17 -0.48
CA PHE A 59 -13.81 11.46 -0.42
C PHE A 59 -14.84 12.05 0.56
N VAL A 60 -14.44 13.00 1.41
CA VAL A 60 -15.25 13.45 2.56
C VAL A 60 -15.57 14.94 2.46
N GLU A 61 -15.86 15.42 1.25
CA GLU A 61 -16.35 16.79 1.02
C GLU A 61 -17.86 16.89 1.23
#